data_AF-A0A6N8UH81-F1
#
_entry.id   AF-A0A6N8UH81-F1
#
_cell.length_a   1.000
_cell.length_b   1.000
_cell.length_c   1.000
_cell.angle_alpha   90.00
_cell.angle_beta   90.00
_cell.angle_gamma   90.00
#
_symmetry.space_group_name_H-M   'P 1'
#
loop_
_entity.id
_entity.type
_entity.pdbx_description
1 polymer ?
#
loop_
_entity_poly.entity_id
_entity_poly.type
_entity_poly.pdbx_seq_one_letter_code
_entity_poly.pdbx_strand_id
1 'polypeptide(L)'
;MVLTGTSMLLAMGTVLGFVIVLLVGSVLLPGRKIELAEDQGDTRVFKLNGLTLFLITVLVVGMGQVLGWFSLAFLYNHFFALLIAANVFAFALAGWLYLGSATVGEAPKGFLREFFLGRDLNPVWFGIDLKFFSYRPSLIALALFNISFAVVQFETYGELTFAMVLYQIFTFVYVFNYFQFEYGMVHTWDIVSERFGWMLVWGNIVLVPFFYCIAGWSLVHAEGTLSPIFGGALVLLFLFGFWLFRGANEQKHRFK
;
A
#
# COMPACT_ATOMS: atom_id res chain seq x y z
N MET A 1 -11.00 21.90 -8.22
CA MET A 1 -11.00 21.45 -6.81
C MET A 1 -10.10 22.38 -6.01
N VAL A 2 -10.64 23.09 -5.00
CA VAL A 2 -9.89 24.12 -4.25
C VAL A 2 -9.29 23.50 -2.99
N LEU A 3 -7.98 23.57 -2.84
CA LEU A 3 -7.28 23.23 -1.60
C LEU A 3 -7.65 24.26 -0.53
N THR A 4 -8.57 23.89 0.36
CA THR A 4 -8.97 24.71 1.52
C THR A 4 -8.29 24.20 2.79
N GLY A 5 -8.14 25.06 3.80
CA GLY A 5 -7.60 24.65 5.10
C GLY A 5 -8.37 23.48 5.72
N THR A 6 -9.70 23.48 5.61
CA THR A 6 -10.56 22.38 6.07
C THR A 6 -10.29 21.08 5.30
N SER A 7 -10.15 21.15 3.97
CA SER A 7 -9.84 19.95 3.17
C SER A 7 -8.49 19.34 3.53
N MET A 8 -7.50 20.17 3.89
CA MET A 8 -6.20 19.72 4.35
C MET A 8 -6.27 19.07 5.74
N LEU A 9 -6.99 19.68 6.69
CA LEU A 9 -7.17 19.09 8.02
C LEU A 9 -7.88 17.73 7.96
N LEU A 10 -8.92 17.63 7.13
CA LEU A 10 -9.60 16.35 6.89
C LEU A 10 -8.65 15.32 6.30
N ALA A 11 -7.89 15.67 5.25
CA ALA A 11 -6.95 14.76 4.63
C ALA A 11 -5.85 14.27 5.59
N MET A 12 -5.29 15.17 6.43
CA MET A 12 -4.32 14.81 7.46
C MET A 12 -4.93 13.85 8.49
N GLY A 13 -6.14 14.14 8.96
CA GLY A 13 -6.89 13.26 9.86
C GLY A 13 -7.16 11.89 9.23
N THR A 14 -7.54 11.84 7.95
CA THR A 14 -7.77 10.60 7.21
C THR A 14 -6.50 9.76 7.09
N VAL A 15 -5.38 10.34 6.66
CA VAL A 15 -4.11 9.60 6.53
C VAL A 15 -3.66 9.05 7.88
N LEU A 16 -3.67 9.88 8.93
CA LEU A 16 -3.30 9.46 10.29
C LEU A 16 -4.24 8.37 10.82
N GLY A 17 -5.55 8.59 10.74
CA GLY A 17 -6.55 7.64 11.19
C GLY A 17 -6.45 6.30 10.46
N PHE A 18 -6.25 6.33 9.14
CA PHE A 18 -6.06 5.14 8.32
C PHE A 18 -4.84 4.32 8.76
N VAL A 19 -3.67 4.97 8.90
CA VAL A 19 -2.45 4.29 9.34
C VAL A 19 -2.61 3.72 10.76
N ILE A 20 -3.22 4.47 11.68
CA ILE A 20 -3.46 4.02 13.06
C ILE A 20 -4.39 2.81 13.08
N VAL A 21 -5.52 2.85 12.36
CA VAL A 21 -6.45 1.72 12.29
C VAL A 21 -5.77 0.48 11.76
N LEU A 22 -4.96 0.60 10.72
CA LEU A 22 -4.21 -0.54 10.17
C LEU A 22 -3.12 -1.04 11.11
N LEU A 23 -2.46 -0.14 11.85
CA LEU A 23 -1.46 -0.52 12.85
C LEU A 23 -2.13 -1.30 13.99
N VAL A 24 -3.23 -0.77 14.54
CA VAL A 24 -4.01 -1.43 15.59
C VAL A 24 -4.52 -2.79 15.10
N GLY A 25 -5.09 -2.86 13.90
CA GLY A 25 -5.52 -4.12 13.28
C GLY A 25 -4.36 -5.10 13.11
N SER A 26 -3.18 -4.62 12.73
CA SER A 26 -1.97 -5.44 12.63
C SER A 26 -1.53 -6.01 13.97
N VAL A 27 -1.68 -5.26 15.07
CA VAL A 27 -1.39 -5.74 16.43
C VAL A 27 -2.44 -6.76 16.88
N LEU A 28 -3.72 -6.43 16.72
CA LEU A 28 -4.83 -7.18 17.34
C LEU A 28 -5.23 -8.44 16.57
N LEU A 29 -5.30 -8.39 15.24
CA LEU A 29 -5.82 -9.51 14.45
C LEU A 29 -4.89 -10.73 14.54
N PRO A 30 -5.40 -11.96 14.65
CA PRO A 30 -4.56 -13.16 14.66
C PRO A 30 -3.82 -13.31 13.32
N GLY A 31 -2.64 -13.92 13.37
CA GLY A 31 -1.80 -14.12 12.18
C GLY A 31 -0.73 -15.17 12.43
N ARG A 32 -0.30 -15.85 11.36
CA ARG A 32 0.82 -16.79 11.40
C ARG A 32 2.10 -16.01 11.68
N LYS A 33 2.96 -16.52 12.56
CA LYS A 33 4.28 -15.94 12.80
C LYS A 33 5.33 -16.68 11.97
N ILE A 34 6.26 -15.93 11.39
CA ILE A 34 7.45 -16.48 10.73
C ILE A 34 8.68 -15.90 11.42
N GLU A 35 9.64 -16.76 11.69
CA GLU A 35 10.90 -16.41 12.31
C GLU A 35 11.99 -16.40 11.23
N LEU A 36 12.82 -15.36 11.25
CA LEU A 36 13.94 -15.17 10.35
C LEU A 36 15.19 -14.88 11.15
N ALA A 37 16.21 -15.72 10.98
CA ALA A 37 17.52 -15.47 11.56
C ALA A 37 18.19 -14.29 10.81
N GLU A 38 18.68 -13.32 11.57
CA GLU A 38 19.53 -12.24 11.06
C GLU A 38 21.01 -12.63 11.14
N ASP A 39 21.84 -12.00 10.29
CA ASP A 39 23.28 -12.23 10.24
C ASP A 39 24.01 -11.97 11.57
N GLN A 40 23.38 -11.21 12.48
CA GLN A 40 23.94 -10.89 13.81
C GLN A 40 23.54 -11.90 14.90
N GLY A 41 22.85 -13.00 14.54
CA GLY A 41 22.42 -14.04 15.48
C GLY A 41 21.13 -13.72 16.24
N ASP A 42 20.49 -12.59 15.98
CA ASP A 42 19.15 -12.29 16.47
C ASP A 42 18.08 -12.93 15.56
N THR A 43 16.93 -13.30 16.13
CA THR A 43 15.82 -13.91 15.38
C THR A 43 14.63 -12.97 15.36
N ARG A 44 14.27 -12.50 14.17
CA ARG A 44 13.15 -11.59 13.98
C ARG A 44 11.86 -12.34 13.72
N VAL A 45 10.79 -11.91 14.41
CA VAL A 45 9.46 -12.50 14.29
C VAL A 45 8.54 -11.57 13.48
N PHE A 46 8.07 -12.05 12.33
CA PHE A 46 7.10 -11.35 11.49
C PHE A 46 5.70 -11.96 11.66
N LYS A 47 4.70 -11.12 11.92
CA LYS A 47 3.30 -11.53 12.04
C LYS A 47 2.56 -11.32 10.72
N LEU A 48 2.21 -12.42 10.06
CA LEU A 48 1.47 -12.47 8.81
C LEU A 48 -0.03 -12.46 9.07
N ASN A 49 -0.61 -11.27 9.05
CA ASN A 49 -2.06 -11.04 9.09
C ASN A 49 -2.49 -9.98 8.07
N GLY A 50 -1.64 -9.68 7.07
CA GLY A 50 -1.93 -8.69 6.05
C GLY A 50 -3.17 -9.03 5.23
N LEU A 51 -3.35 -10.30 4.84
CA LEU A 51 -4.54 -10.75 4.11
C LEU A 51 -5.82 -10.58 4.93
N THR A 52 -5.83 -11.00 6.18
CA THR A 52 -6.98 -10.83 7.07
C THR A 52 -7.30 -9.35 7.26
N LEU A 53 -6.28 -8.52 7.51
CA LEU A 53 -6.44 -7.08 7.65
C LEU A 53 -7.00 -6.44 6.38
N PHE A 54 -6.48 -6.81 5.21
CA PHE A 54 -6.94 -6.33 3.91
C PHE A 54 -8.42 -6.68 3.67
N LEU A 55 -8.79 -7.96 3.83
CA LEU A 55 -10.16 -8.42 3.62
C LEU A 55 -11.16 -7.75 4.57
N ILE A 56 -10.81 -7.64 5.85
CA ILE A 56 -11.65 -6.92 6.84
C ILE A 56 -11.78 -5.44 6.43
N THR A 57 -10.67 -4.80 6.05
CA THR A 57 -10.70 -3.38 5.67
C THR A 57 -11.60 -3.15 4.46
N VAL A 58 -11.43 -3.92 3.38
CA VAL A 58 -12.27 -3.80 2.18
C VAL A 58 -13.74 -4.12 2.49
N LEU A 59 -14.01 -5.12 3.33
CA LEU A 59 -15.37 -5.48 3.72
C LEU A 59 -16.03 -4.36 4.54
N VAL A 60 -15.38 -3.87 5.60
CA VAL A 60 -15.92 -2.79 6.45
C VAL A 60 -16.13 -1.53 5.62
N VAL A 61 -15.16 -1.19 4.77
CA VAL A 61 -15.23 0.02 3.94
C VAL A 61 -16.30 -0.10 2.87
N GLY A 62 -16.41 -1.26 2.21
CA GLY A 62 -17.46 -1.54 1.22
C GLY A 62 -18.86 -1.57 1.83
N MET A 63 -19.04 -2.15 3.02
CA MET A 63 -20.31 -2.08 3.75
C MET A 63 -20.65 -0.64 4.12
N GLY A 64 -19.67 0.15 4.59
CA GLY A 64 -19.87 1.58 4.88
C GLY A 64 -20.36 2.38 3.67
N GLN A 65 -19.81 2.12 2.48
CA GLN A 65 -20.28 2.69 1.21
C GLN A 65 -21.73 2.29 0.90
N VAL A 66 -22.05 0.99 0.97
CA VAL A 66 -23.38 0.46 0.61
C VAL A 66 -24.46 0.93 1.60
N LEU A 67 -24.13 1.00 2.89
CA LEU A 67 -25.03 1.48 3.94
C LEU A 67 -25.12 3.01 4.00
N GLY A 68 -24.34 3.74 3.20
CA GLY A 68 -24.33 5.20 3.16
C GLY A 68 -23.73 5.88 4.39
N TRP A 69 -22.89 5.18 5.17
CA TRP A 69 -22.19 5.78 6.33
C TRP A 69 -21.16 6.83 5.89
N PHE A 70 -20.57 6.64 4.72
CA PHE A 70 -19.68 7.58 4.04
C PHE A 70 -19.62 7.23 2.55
N SER A 71 -19.10 8.14 1.72
CA SER A 71 -18.80 7.86 0.31
C SER A 71 -17.30 7.76 0.06
N LEU A 72 -16.89 6.68 -0.60
CA LEU A 72 -15.55 6.46 -1.13
C LEU A 72 -15.19 7.44 -2.25
N ALA A 73 -16.17 8.14 -2.84
CA ALA A 73 -15.88 9.27 -3.72
C ALA A 73 -15.04 10.35 -3.02
N PHE A 74 -15.05 10.39 -1.68
CA PHE A 74 -14.17 11.24 -0.86
C PHE A 74 -12.69 11.11 -1.27
N LEU A 75 -12.18 9.90 -1.51
CA LEU A 75 -10.76 9.70 -1.83
C LEU A 75 -10.37 10.37 -3.16
N TYR A 76 -11.22 10.25 -4.18
CA TYR A 76 -11.05 10.96 -5.45
C TYR A 76 -11.22 12.49 -5.27
N ASN A 77 -12.27 12.90 -4.57
CA ASN A 77 -12.61 14.31 -4.36
C ASN A 77 -11.62 15.07 -3.48
N HIS A 78 -10.77 14.38 -2.73
CA HIS A 78 -9.72 14.97 -1.89
C HIS A 78 -8.32 14.47 -2.26
N PHE A 79 -8.14 13.90 -3.46
CA PHE A 79 -6.91 13.22 -3.86
C PHE A 79 -5.64 14.06 -3.67
N PHE A 80 -5.63 15.31 -4.13
CA PHE A 80 -4.46 16.18 -3.97
C PHE A 80 -4.21 16.58 -2.51
N ALA A 81 -5.28 16.79 -1.72
CA ALA A 81 -5.13 17.07 -0.29
C ALA A 81 -4.56 15.84 0.45
N LEU A 82 -5.02 14.64 0.10
CA LEU A 82 -4.51 13.36 0.61
C LEU A 82 -3.05 13.12 0.18
N LEU A 83 -2.69 13.46 -1.06
CA LEU A 83 -1.32 13.36 -1.56
C LEU A 83 -0.38 14.27 -0.75
N ILE A 84 -0.78 15.52 -0.51
CA ILE A 84 0.00 16.46 0.31
C ILE A 84 0.10 15.94 1.75
N ALA A 85 -1.02 15.50 2.34
CA ALA A 85 -1.04 14.94 3.69
C ALA A 85 -0.14 13.70 3.83
N ALA A 86 -0.13 12.81 2.83
CA ALA A 86 0.73 11.63 2.79
C ALA A 86 2.21 12.01 2.70
N ASN A 87 2.57 13.04 1.93
CA ASN A 87 3.94 13.56 1.89
C ASN A 87 4.36 14.13 3.25
N VAL A 88 3.52 14.97 3.88
CA VAL A 88 3.79 15.50 5.22
C VAL A 88 3.98 14.37 6.24
N PHE A 89 3.11 13.36 6.20
CA PHE A 89 3.22 12.17 7.04
C PHE A 89 4.52 11.41 6.78
N ALA A 90 4.91 11.19 5.51
CA ALA A 90 6.15 10.50 5.16
C ALA A 90 7.40 11.22 5.67
N PHE A 91 7.46 12.55 5.53
CA PHE A 91 8.54 13.36 6.10
C PHE A 91 8.58 13.29 7.63
N ALA A 92 7.41 13.38 8.28
CA ALA A 92 7.32 13.30 9.74
C ALA A 92 7.75 11.92 10.25
N LEU A 93 7.29 10.83 9.63
CA LEU A 93 7.65 9.47 10.01
C LEU A 93 9.16 9.23 9.79
N ALA A 94 9.72 9.64 8.65
CA ALA A 94 11.15 9.53 8.41
C ALA A 94 12.00 10.35 9.40
N GLY A 95 11.52 11.54 9.77
CA GLY A 95 12.15 12.37 10.81
C GLY A 95 12.13 11.69 12.18
N TRP A 96 10.99 11.10 12.55
CA TRP A 96 10.86 10.33 13.79
C TRP A 96 11.79 9.11 13.81
N LEU A 97 11.88 8.35 12.70
CA LEU A 97 12.81 7.23 12.57
C LEU A 97 14.28 7.67 12.67
N TYR A 98 14.62 8.80 12.05
CA TYR A 98 15.97 9.37 12.10
C TYR A 98 16.39 9.77 13.52
N LEU A 99 15.48 10.37 14.29
CA LEU A 99 15.71 10.81 15.67
C LEU A 99 15.63 9.65 16.68
N GLY A 100 14.82 8.63 16.42
CA GLY A 100 14.61 7.48 17.29
C GLY A 100 15.70 6.40 17.19
N SER A 101 16.50 6.41 16.12
CA SER A 101 17.60 5.47 15.95
C SER A 101 18.77 5.80 16.89
N ALA A 102 19.16 4.82 17.70
CA ALA A 102 20.40 4.88 18.45
C ALA A 102 21.54 4.42 17.52
N THR A 103 22.34 5.36 17.01
CA THR A 103 23.56 5.04 16.25
C THR A 103 24.63 4.49 17.20
N VAL A 104 24.47 3.25 17.66
CA VAL A 104 25.48 2.59 18.48
C VAL A 104 26.57 2.06 17.56
N GLY A 105 27.72 2.73 17.55
CA GLY A 105 28.98 2.19 17.00
C GLY A 105 29.33 2.52 15.54
N GLU A 106 28.46 3.17 14.76
CA GLU A 106 28.82 3.64 13.41
C GLU A 106 29.10 5.15 13.38
N ALA A 107 30.19 5.55 12.71
CA ALA A 107 30.48 6.96 12.45
C ALA A 107 29.38 7.57 11.55
N PRO A 108 28.91 8.80 11.83
CA PRO A 108 27.87 9.44 11.03
C PRO A 108 28.27 9.53 9.55
N LYS A 109 27.42 9.00 8.66
CA LYS A 109 27.61 8.97 7.20
C LYS A 109 27.02 10.20 6.50
N GLY A 110 26.60 11.20 7.27
CA GLY A 110 26.02 12.47 6.83
C GLY A 110 24.49 12.50 6.91
N PHE A 111 23.94 13.65 7.33
CA PHE A 111 22.50 13.84 7.57
C PHE A 111 21.63 13.42 6.38
N LEU A 112 21.89 13.94 5.18
CA LEU A 112 21.07 13.67 4.01
C LEU A 112 21.03 12.17 3.65
N ARG A 113 22.17 11.50 3.72
CA ARG A 113 22.27 10.07 3.39
C ARG A 113 21.53 9.22 4.41
N GLU A 114 21.71 9.50 5.70
CA GLU A 114 21.07 8.74 6.79
C GLU A 114 19.57 9.01 6.88
N PHE A 115 19.11 10.23 6.60
CA PHE A 115 17.69 10.53 6.50
C PHE A 115 17.05 9.80 5.31
N PHE A 116 17.73 9.81 4.15
CA PHE A 116 17.22 9.20 2.93
C PHE A 116 17.19 7.67 2.99
N LEU A 117 18.32 7.04 3.34
CA LEU A 117 18.47 5.58 3.38
C LEU A 117 18.01 4.96 4.71
N GLY A 118 17.96 5.75 5.79
CA GLY A 118 17.61 5.25 7.12
C GLY A 118 18.83 4.84 7.94
N ARG A 119 18.64 4.82 9.26
CA ARG A 119 19.66 4.44 10.24
C ARG A 119 19.45 3.05 10.81
N ASP A 120 18.20 2.64 11.01
CA ASP A 120 17.88 1.29 11.49
C ASP A 120 17.53 0.39 10.32
N LEU A 121 17.98 -0.87 10.36
CA LEU A 121 17.61 -1.85 9.34
C LEU A 121 16.09 -2.02 9.35
N ASN A 122 15.54 -2.41 10.50
CA ASN A 122 14.15 -2.74 10.65
C ASN A 122 13.65 -2.28 12.04
N PRO A 123 13.17 -1.03 12.16
CA PRO A 123 12.70 -0.50 13.44
C PRO A 123 11.38 -1.16 13.86
N VAL A 124 11.25 -1.46 15.14
CA VAL A 124 10.08 -2.17 15.71
C VAL A 124 9.31 -1.24 16.64
N TRP A 125 7.99 -1.23 16.52
CA TRP A 125 7.10 -0.49 17.42
C TRP A 125 5.89 -1.34 17.79
N PHE A 126 5.57 -1.42 19.09
CA PHE A 126 4.52 -2.31 19.63
C PHE A 126 4.62 -3.78 19.16
N GLY A 127 5.84 -4.28 18.97
CA GLY A 127 6.08 -5.65 18.49
C GLY A 127 5.79 -5.86 17.00
N ILE A 128 5.63 -4.77 16.23
CA ILE A 128 5.48 -4.80 14.77
C ILE A 128 6.72 -4.21 14.13
N ASP A 129 7.24 -4.91 13.13
CA ASP A 129 8.25 -4.40 12.21
C ASP A 129 7.65 -3.30 11.33
N LEU A 130 8.12 -2.05 11.49
CA LEU A 130 7.54 -0.90 10.81
C LEU A 130 7.78 -0.92 9.31
N LYS A 131 8.90 -1.48 8.86
CA LYS A 131 9.19 -1.60 7.43
C LYS A 131 8.23 -2.58 6.79
N PHE A 132 8.08 -3.77 7.38
CA PHE A 132 7.12 -4.76 6.92
C PHE A 132 5.67 -4.24 6.99
N PHE A 133 5.33 -3.54 8.08
CA PHE A 133 4.03 -2.92 8.22
C PHE A 133 3.75 -1.90 7.12
N SER A 134 4.74 -1.14 6.66
CA SER A 134 4.53 -0.05 5.69
C SER A 134 3.96 -0.50 4.33
N TYR A 135 4.12 -1.78 3.96
CA TYR A 135 3.45 -2.34 2.77
C TYR A 135 1.92 -2.43 2.91
N ARG A 136 1.40 -2.51 4.14
CA ARG A 136 -0.04 -2.62 4.40
C ARG A 136 -0.79 -1.33 4.09
N PRO A 137 -0.50 -0.17 4.71
CA PRO A 137 -1.15 1.08 4.33
C PRO A 137 -0.88 1.42 2.86
N SER A 138 0.28 1.05 2.31
CA SER A 138 0.60 1.20 0.88
C SER A 138 -0.43 0.52 -0.04
N LEU A 139 -0.51 -0.81 0.02
CA LEU A 139 -1.32 -1.60 -0.92
C LEU A 139 -2.81 -1.57 -0.58
N ILE A 140 -3.17 -1.45 0.70
CA ILE A 140 -4.57 -1.26 1.09
C ILE A 140 -5.07 0.09 0.58
N ALA A 141 -4.29 1.18 0.69
CA ALA A 141 -4.70 2.46 0.14
C ALA A 141 -4.85 2.41 -1.39
N LEU A 142 -3.93 1.75 -2.10
CA LEU A 142 -4.06 1.53 -3.54
C LEU A 142 -5.38 0.82 -3.90
N ALA A 143 -5.77 -0.21 -3.15
CA ALA A 143 -7.04 -0.90 -3.35
C ALA A 143 -8.25 0.02 -3.03
N LEU A 144 -8.17 0.86 -2.00
CA LEU A 144 -9.26 1.81 -1.69
C LEU A 144 -9.40 2.91 -2.75
N PHE A 145 -8.29 3.44 -3.29
CA PHE A 145 -8.32 4.35 -4.44
C PHE A 145 -8.92 3.69 -5.67
N ASN A 146 -8.56 2.43 -5.93
CA ASN A 146 -9.15 1.64 -7.00
C ASN A 146 -10.68 1.59 -6.87
N ILE A 147 -11.23 1.20 -5.70
CA ILE A 147 -12.69 1.20 -5.47
C ILE A 147 -13.28 2.61 -5.62
N SER A 148 -12.61 3.64 -5.09
CA SER A 148 -13.07 5.03 -5.17
C SER A 148 -13.33 5.47 -6.61
N PHE A 149 -12.46 5.12 -7.55
CA PHE A 149 -12.65 5.47 -8.96
C PHE A 149 -13.88 4.80 -9.58
N ALA A 150 -14.15 3.54 -9.24
CA ALA A 150 -15.38 2.87 -9.66
C ALA A 150 -16.62 3.55 -9.04
N VAL A 151 -16.58 3.88 -7.75
CA VAL A 151 -17.68 4.59 -7.08
C VAL A 151 -17.97 5.92 -7.78
N VAL A 152 -16.94 6.74 -8.04
CA VAL A 152 -17.13 8.04 -8.72
C VAL A 152 -17.68 7.87 -10.13
N GLN A 153 -17.16 6.92 -10.91
CA GLN A 153 -17.65 6.68 -12.27
C GLN A 153 -19.12 6.23 -12.24
N PHE A 154 -19.47 5.32 -11.33
CA PHE A 154 -20.84 4.84 -11.19
C PHE A 154 -21.80 5.94 -10.70
N GLU A 155 -21.41 6.74 -9.70
CA GLU A 155 -22.21 7.86 -9.21
C GLU A 155 -22.40 8.96 -10.28
N THR A 156 -21.40 9.16 -11.15
CA THR A 156 -21.44 10.20 -12.19
C THR A 156 -22.25 9.78 -13.41
N TYR A 157 -22.09 8.53 -13.87
CA TYR A 157 -22.62 8.07 -15.16
C TYR A 157 -23.70 6.98 -15.04
N GLY A 158 -23.92 6.42 -13.85
CA GLY A 158 -24.87 5.33 -13.61
C GLY A 158 -24.39 3.95 -14.05
N GLU A 159 -23.18 3.84 -14.61
CA GLU A 159 -22.58 2.59 -15.06
C GLU A 159 -21.05 2.63 -14.94
N LEU A 160 -20.43 1.43 -14.96
CA LEU A 160 -18.98 1.30 -15.05
C LEU A 160 -18.59 0.97 -16.48
N THR A 161 -17.63 1.70 -17.02
CA THR A 161 -17.07 1.39 -18.34
C THR A 161 -16.33 0.04 -18.30
N PHE A 162 -16.27 -0.64 -19.44
CA PHE A 162 -15.55 -1.92 -19.53
C PHE A 162 -14.06 -1.78 -19.13
N ALA A 163 -13.42 -0.66 -19.49
CA ALA A 163 -12.05 -0.37 -19.08
C ALA A 163 -11.90 -0.24 -17.56
N MET A 164 -12.83 0.45 -16.90
CA MET A 164 -12.84 0.56 -15.44
C MET A 164 -13.01 -0.80 -14.78
N VAL A 165 -13.92 -1.65 -15.27
CA VAL A 165 -14.10 -3.02 -14.75
C VAL A 165 -12.81 -3.83 -14.85
N LEU A 166 -12.11 -3.79 -15.99
CA LEU A 166 -10.82 -4.48 -16.14
C LEU A 166 -9.76 -3.91 -15.19
N TYR A 167 -9.69 -2.58 -15.04
CA TYR A 167 -8.77 -1.93 -14.10
C TYR A 167 -9.03 -2.36 -12.65
N GLN A 168 -10.31 -2.43 -12.24
CA GLN A 168 -10.69 -2.91 -10.92
C GLN A 168 -10.15 -4.32 -10.69
N ILE A 169 -10.43 -5.24 -11.61
CA ILE A 169 -10.06 -6.65 -11.50
C ILE A 169 -8.54 -6.82 -11.45
N PHE A 170 -7.80 -6.22 -12.39
CA PHE A 170 -6.34 -6.37 -12.46
C PHE A 170 -5.66 -5.82 -11.21
N THR A 171 -6.08 -4.65 -10.74
CA THR A 171 -5.52 -4.03 -9.53
C THR A 171 -5.85 -4.87 -8.29
N PHE A 172 -7.09 -5.36 -8.17
CA PHE A 172 -7.47 -6.23 -7.04
C PHE A 172 -6.73 -7.56 -7.03
N VAL A 173 -6.58 -8.22 -8.18
CA VAL A 173 -5.80 -9.48 -8.29
C VAL A 173 -4.35 -9.23 -7.91
N TYR A 174 -3.76 -8.11 -8.35
CA TYR A 174 -2.40 -7.72 -7.97
C TYR A 174 -2.24 -7.55 -6.45
N VAL A 175 -3.10 -6.74 -5.82
CA VAL A 175 -3.06 -6.47 -4.37
C VAL A 175 -3.37 -7.74 -3.56
N PHE A 176 -4.39 -8.51 -3.96
CA PHE A 176 -4.76 -9.75 -3.29
C PHE A 176 -3.62 -10.77 -3.36
N ASN A 177 -2.98 -10.92 -4.53
CA ASN A 177 -1.84 -11.80 -4.69
C ASN A 177 -0.67 -11.40 -3.77
N TYR A 178 -0.40 -10.11 -3.59
CA TYR A 178 0.60 -9.69 -2.60
C TYR A 178 0.25 -10.22 -1.20
N PHE A 179 -0.96 -9.98 -0.72
CA PHE A 179 -1.35 -10.37 0.64
C PHE A 179 -1.48 -11.88 0.83
N GLN A 180 -1.91 -12.62 -0.19
CA GLN A 180 -1.91 -14.08 -0.16
C GLN A 180 -0.50 -14.65 0.02
N PHE A 181 0.50 -14.00 -0.58
CA PHE A 181 1.90 -14.41 -0.55
C PHE A 181 2.77 -13.48 0.30
N GLU A 182 2.19 -12.88 1.35
CA GLU A 182 2.85 -11.93 2.25
C GLU A 182 4.13 -12.54 2.87
N TYR A 183 4.16 -13.86 3.08
CA TYR A 183 5.32 -14.59 3.57
C TYR A 183 6.55 -14.50 2.64
N GLY A 184 6.36 -14.28 1.34
CA GLY A 184 7.49 -14.10 0.41
C GLY A 184 8.18 -12.75 0.61
N MET A 185 7.46 -11.77 1.16
CA MET A 185 7.93 -10.39 1.27
C MET A 185 8.99 -10.23 2.36
N VAL A 186 8.98 -11.08 3.38
CA VAL A 186 10.01 -11.04 4.43
C VAL A 186 11.41 -11.42 3.94
N HIS A 187 11.51 -12.00 2.73
CA HIS A 187 12.78 -12.36 2.08
C HIS A 187 13.21 -11.36 1.00
N THR A 188 12.50 -10.25 0.84
CA THR A 188 12.85 -9.22 -0.16
C THR A 188 14.06 -8.42 0.27
N TRP A 189 14.74 -7.83 -0.71
CA TRP A 189 15.93 -7.00 -0.48
C TRP A 189 15.63 -5.83 0.46
N ASP A 190 14.48 -5.17 0.29
CA ASP A 190 13.99 -4.10 1.14
C ASP A 190 14.01 -4.50 2.62
N ILE A 191 13.51 -5.70 2.96
CA ILE A 191 13.41 -6.18 4.34
C ILE A 191 14.77 -6.63 4.89
N VAL A 192 15.52 -7.40 4.11
CA VAL A 192 16.73 -8.08 4.59
C VAL A 192 17.95 -7.15 4.61
N SER A 193 18.05 -6.23 3.64
CA SER A 193 19.31 -5.50 3.38
C SER A 193 19.19 -3.98 3.51
N GLU A 194 18.06 -3.38 3.12
CA GLU A 194 17.93 -1.93 3.10
C GLU A 194 17.57 -1.38 4.49
N ARG A 195 18.01 -0.17 4.83
CA ARG A 195 17.59 0.49 6.07
C ARG A 195 16.26 1.22 5.86
N PHE A 196 15.49 1.43 6.93
CA PHE A 196 14.18 2.07 6.83
C PHE A 196 14.28 3.59 6.98
N GLY A 197 14.52 4.27 5.85
CA GLY A 197 14.57 5.73 5.75
C GLY A 197 13.46 6.36 4.93
N TRP A 198 13.61 7.65 4.62
CA TRP A 198 12.63 8.40 3.83
C TRP A 198 12.33 7.75 2.47
N MET A 199 13.33 7.19 1.79
CA MET A 199 13.12 6.54 0.47
C MET A 199 12.05 5.45 0.54
N LEU A 200 12.17 4.52 1.49
CA LEU A 200 11.20 3.42 1.64
C LEU A 200 9.87 3.91 2.22
N VAL A 201 9.91 4.83 3.19
CA VAL A 201 8.68 5.42 3.76
C VAL A 201 7.86 6.13 2.69
N TRP A 202 8.50 6.99 1.90
CA TRP A 202 7.84 7.73 0.81
C TRP A 202 7.39 6.80 -0.31
N GLY A 203 8.23 5.82 -0.67
CA GLY A 203 7.86 4.78 -1.64
C GLY A 203 6.57 4.05 -1.25
N ASN A 204 6.46 3.63 0.01
CA ASN A 204 5.30 2.89 0.49
C ASN A 204 4.08 3.78 0.74
N ILE A 205 4.22 4.95 1.37
CA ILE A 205 3.07 5.77 1.79
C ILE A 205 2.59 6.72 0.69
N VAL A 206 3.45 7.11 -0.24
CA VAL A 206 3.15 8.12 -1.26
C VAL A 206 3.21 7.54 -2.67
N LEU A 207 4.32 6.92 -3.06
CA LEU A 207 4.50 6.48 -4.44
C LEU A 207 3.46 5.43 -4.83
N VAL A 208 3.37 4.33 -4.07
CA VAL A 208 2.49 3.22 -4.45
C VAL A 208 1.01 3.63 -4.46
N PRO A 209 0.43 4.27 -3.42
CA PRO A 209 -1.00 4.57 -3.44
C PRO A 209 -1.41 5.59 -4.51
N PHE A 210 -0.57 6.59 -4.77
CA PHE A 210 -0.95 7.74 -5.61
C PHE A 210 -0.41 7.68 -7.04
N PHE A 211 0.72 7.01 -7.29
CA PHE A 211 1.24 6.87 -8.65
C PHE A 211 0.74 5.61 -9.34
N TYR A 212 0.59 4.48 -8.62
CA TYR A 212 0.12 3.24 -9.26
C TYR A 212 -1.37 3.33 -9.62
N CYS A 213 -2.09 4.28 -9.01
CA CYS A 213 -3.50 4.51 -9.25
C CYS A 213 -3.79 5.47 -10.43
N ILE A 214 -2.76 6.04 -11.09
CA ILE A 214 -2.93 7.04 -12.16
C ILE A 214 -3.77 6.51 -13.33
N ALA A 215 -3.63 5.23 -13.68
CA ALA A 215 -4.44 4.61 -14.72
C ALA A 215 -5.93 4.59 -14.34
N GLY A 216 -6.26 4.34 -13.08
CA GLY A 216 -7.65 4.43 -12.60
C GLY A 216 -8.17 5.86 -12.62
N TRP A 217 -7.33 6.81 -12.19
CA TRP A 217 -7.64 8.24 -12.21
C TRP A 217 -8.02 8.73 -13.61
N SER A 218 -7.24 8.35 -14.63
CA SER A 218 -7.52 8.77 -16.01
C SER A 218 -8.78 8.10 -16.59
N LEU A 219 -9.15 6.93 -16.10
CA LEU A 219 -10.35 6.21 -16.56
C LEU A 219 -11.66 6.77 -16.02
N VAL A 220 -11.66 7.49 -14.89
CA VAL A 220 -12.89 7.97 -14.22
C VAL A 220 -13.80 8.73 -15.18
N HIS A 221 -13.25 9.69 -15.92
CA HIS A 221 -13.96 10.54 -16.88
C HIS A 221 -13.54 10.27 -18.33
N ALA A 222 -12.93 9.12 -18.61
CA ALA A 222 -12.51 8.79 -19.96
C ALA A 222 -13.71 8.64 -20.89
N GLU A 223 -13.74 9.44 -21.96
CA GLU A 223 -14.74 9.33 -23.02
C GLU A 223 -14.27 8.30 -24.04
N GLY A 224 -15.04 7.24 -24.25
CA GLY A 224 -14.75 6.22 -25.26
C GLY A 224 -14.97 4.79 -24.76
N THR A 225 -15.35 3.91 -25.69
CA THR A 225 -15.58 2.49 -25.39
C THR A 225 -14.31 1.70 -25.71
N LEU A 226 -13.83 0.95 -24.71
CA LEU A 226 -12.77 -0.04 -24.95
C LEU A 226 -13.36 -1.17 -25.80
N SER A 227 -12.80 -1.36 -26.99
CA SER A 227 -13.21 -2.47 -27.87
C SER A 227 -13.06 -3.81 -27.16
N PRO A 228 -14.06 -4.71 -27.22
CA PRO A 228 -14.02 -6.03 -26.59
C PRO A 228 -12.79 -6.86 -26.99
N ILE A 229 -12.33 -6.71 -28.23
CA ILE A 229 -11.14 -7.41 -28.74
C ILE A 229 -9.88 -6.94 -28.00
N PHE A 230 -9.73 -5.63 -27.84
CA PHE A 230 -8.61 -5.05 -27.09
C PHE A 230 -8.69 -5.41 -25.60
N GLY A 231 -9.89 -5.39 -25.00
CA GLY A 231 -10.08 -5.85 -23.63
C GLY A 231 -9.71 -7.32 -23.45
N GLY A 232 -10.09 -8.19 -24.40
CA GLY A 232 -9.68 -9.59 -24.40
C GLY A 232 -8.16 -9.77 -24.49
N ALA A 233 -7.49 -8.98 -25.35
CA ALA A 233 -6.03 -8.99 -25.45
C ALA A 233 -5.35 -8.55 -24.14
N LEU A 234 -5.88 -7.52 -23.46
CA LEU A 234 -5.39 -7.07 -22.16
C LEU A 234 -5.54 -8.16 -21.08
N VAL A 235 -6.68 -8.86 -21.07
CA VAL A 235 -6.91 -9.99 -20.15
C VAL A 235 -5.90 -11.11 -20.40
N LEU A 236 -5.68 -11.50 -21.65
CA LEU A 236 -4.70 -12.53 -22.00
C LEU A 236 -3.28 -12.12 -21.60
N LEU A 237 -2.90 -10.87 -21.85
CA LEU A 237 -1.60 -10.33 -21.46
C LEU A 237 -1.43 -10.36 -19.94
N PHE A 238 -2.44 -9.92 -19.19
CA PHE A 238 -2.43 -9.95 -17.73
C PHE A 238 -2.29 -11.38 -17.20
N LEU A 239 -3.10 -12.32 -17.71
CA LEU A 239 -3.05 -13.72 -17.27
C LEU A 239 -1.71 -14.38 -17.60
N PHE A 240 -1.16 -14.13 -18.78
CA PHE A 240 0.16 -14.63 -19.17
C PHE A 240 1.26 -14.07 -18.26
N GLY A 241 1.27 -12.76 -18.03
CA GLY A 241 2.23 -12.12 -17.13
C GLY A 241 2.10 -12.62 -15.69
N PHE A 242 0.88 -12.80 -15.20
CA PHE A 242 0.60 -13.33 -13.86
C PHE A 242 1.07 -14.78 -13.73
N TRP A 243 0.78 -15.62 -14.73
CA TRP A 243 1.26 -17.01 -14.79
C TRP A 243 2.78 -17.08 -14.79
N LEU A 244 3.46 -16.25 -15.59
CA LEU A 244 4.93 -16.21 -15.64
C LEU A 244 5.50 -15.77 -14.29
N PHE A 245 4.99 -14.66 -13.72
CA PHE A 245 5.43 -14.13 -12.44
C PHE A 245 5.27 -15.13 -11.30
N ARG A 246 4.10 -15.78 -11.18
CA ARG A 246 3.83 -16.77 -10.14
C ARG A 246 4.54 -18.09 -10.41
N GLY A 247 4.50 -18.57 -11.64
CA GLY A 247 5.13 -19.81 -12.06
C GLY A 247 6.63 -19.79 -11.81
N ALA A 248 7.32 -18.71 -12.14
CA ALA A 248 8.76 -18.58 -11.87
C ALA A 248 9.07 -18.60 -10.36
N ASN A 249 8.27 -17.92 -9.54
CA ASN A 249 8.47 -17.91 -8.09
C ASN A 249 8.19 -19.28 -7.45
N GLU A 250 7.10 -19.95 -7.84
CA GLU A 250 6.79 -21.32 -7.40
C GLU A 250 7.89 -22.31 -7.80
N GLN A 251 8.41 -22.23 -9.03
CA GLN A 251 9.53 -23.07 -9.47
C GLN A 251 10.78 -22.84 -8.62
N LYS A 252 11.11 -21.59 -8.32
CA LYS A 252 12.23 -21.24 -7.41
C LYS A 252 12.03 -21.82 -6.01
N HIS A 253 10.81 -21.76 -5.47
CA HIS A 253 10.50 -22.28 -4.13
C HIS A 253 10.49 -23.81 -4.07
N ARG A 254 10.13 -24.49 -5.16
CA ARG A 254 10.16 -25.96 -5.23
C ARG A 254 11.56 -26.55 -5.43
N PHE A 255 12.44 -25.80 -6.09
CA PHE A 255 13.81 -26.25 -6.36
C PHE A 255 14.72 -26.14 -5.13
N LYS A 256 14.52 -25.11 -4.31
CA LYS A 256 15.26 -24.88 -3.07
C LYS A 256 14.64 -25.67 -1.92
#